data_AF-A0A7S2WSW7-F1
#
_entry.id   AF-A0A7S2WSW7-F1
#
_cell.length_a   1.000
_cell.length_b   1.000
_cell.length_c   1.000
_cell.angle_alpha   90.00
_cell.angle_beta   90.00
_cell.angle_gamma   90.00
#
_symmetry.space_group_name_H-M   'P 1'
#
loop_
_entity.id
_entity.type
_entity.pdbx_description
1 polymer ?
#
loop_
_entity_poly.entity_id
_entity_poly.type
_entity_poly.pdbx_seq_one_letter_code
_entity_poly.pdbx_strand_id
1 'polypeptide(L)'
;MMSDGAENVPMFAPDTGEVVHVPRDYDDTQSAVVKKALMLIHGLCITCVVLVCWYAVQKFGLDWSYKSKGTFGWHAVFMTLGFVVCYVQSALIYRTLTNFPHKSRKVIHMTLHALALAFVVGGLLAIFKFHKDLNIPHLFSLHSWMGIITVALFIVQYIAAFAVFWKPRFSYPVRAAFLPVHTRTGII
;
A
#
# COMPACT_ATOMS: atom_id res chain seq x y z
N MET A 1 19.00 45.31 16.32
CA MET A 1 18.76 43.87 16.54
C MET A 1 17.27 43.63 16.39
N MET A 2 16.84 43.19 15.20
CA MET A 2 15.46 42.81 14.96
C MET A 2 15.23 41.47 15.68
N SER A 3 14.39 41.50 16.72
CA SER A 3 13.79 40.29 17.28
C SER A 3 12.78 39.80 16.24
N ASP A 4 13.18 38.84 15.42
CA ASP A 4 12.25 38.04 14.62
C ASP A 4 11.32 37.32 15.61
N GLY A 5 10.19 37.94 15.91
CA GLY A 5 9.13 37.32 16.68
C GLY A 5 8.56 36.21 15.82
N ALA A 6 9.01 34.97 16.05
CA ALA A 6 8.43 33.80 15.43
C ALA A 6 6.92 33.82 15.68
N GLU A 7 6.14 34.02 14.62
CA GLU A 7 4.69 34.02 14.70
C GLU A 7 4.23 32.64 15.19
N ASN A 8 3.60 32.60 16.37
CA ASN A 8 3.06 31.37 16.91
C ASN A 8 1.67 31.13 16.36
N VAL A 9 1.45 29.95 15.79
CA VAL A 9 0.16 29.54 15.23
C VAL A 9 -0.48 28.46 16.10
N PRO A 10 -1.82 28.45 16.23
CA PRO A 10 -2.51 27.38 16.94
C PRO A 10 -2.44 26.08 16.14
N MET A 11 -2.00 24.99 16.77
CA MET A 11 -1.94 23.64 16.24
C MET A 11 -2.76 22.70 17.14
N PHE A 12 -3.52 21.78 16.54
CA PHE A 12 -4.29 20.79 17.29
C PHE A 12 -3.42 19.56 17.63
N ALA A 13 -3.23 19.28 18.91
CA ALA A 13 -2.47 18.13 19.40
C ALA A 13 -3.30 16.84 19.29
N PRO A 14 -2.92 15.84 18.45
CA PRO A 14 -3.75 14.65 18.19
C PRO A 14 -3.92 13.70 19.39
N ASP A 15 -3.07 13.83 20.40
CA ASP A 15 -2.94 12.97 21.58
C ASP A 15 -3.65 13.54 22.82
N THR A 16 -3.63 14.85 23.02
CA THR A 16 -4.29 15.52 24.15
C THR A 16 -5.60 16.21 23.80
N GLY A 17 -5.84 16.49 22.52
CA GLY A 17 -7.01 17.25 22.05
C GLY A 17 -6.95 18.74 22.38
N GLU A 18 -5.82 19.24 22.88
CA GLU A 18 -5.61 20.64 23.20
C GLU A 18 -5.10 21.42 21.99
N VAL A 19 -5.40 22.73 21.96
CA VAL A 19 -4.83 23.65 20.98
C VAL A 19 -3.54 24.21 21.58
N VAL A 20 -2.40 23.79 21.02
CA VAL A 20 -1.07 24.22 21.44
C VAL A 20 -0.56 25.28 20.47
N HIS A 21 0.03 26.35 20.98
CA HIS A 21 0.68 27.36 20.14
C HIS A 21 2.12 26.94 19.88
N VAL A 22 2.45 26.75 18.61
CA VAL A 22 3.80 26.37 18.16
C VAL A 22 4.33 27.40 17.16
N PRO A 23 5.66 27.58 17.06
CA PRO A 23 6.24 28.47 16.06
C PRO A 23 5.80 28.06 14.65
N ARG A 24 5.47 29.01 13.78
CA ARG A 24 5.06 28.73 12.39
C ARG A 24 6.06 27.86 11.61
N ASP A 25 7.36 28.07 11.86
CA ASP A 25 8.46 27.23 11.33
C ASP A 25 8.30 25.75 11.70
N TYR A 26 7.74 25.42 12.87
CA TYR A 26 7.50 24.04 13.27
C TYR A 26 6.59 23.30 12.29
N ASP A 27 5.46 23.91 11.89
CA ASP A 27 4.52 23.30 10.94
C ASP A 27 5.12 23.22 9.52
N ASP A 28 5.82 24.28 9.09
CA ASP A 28 6.51 24.30 7.80
C ASP A 28 7.58 23.21 7.71
N THR A 29 8.39 23.06 8.76
CA THR A 29 9.43 22.04 8.89
C THR A 29 8.83 20.64 8.93
N GLN A 30 7.76 20.41 9.71
CA GLN A 30 7.05 19.12 9.72
C GLN A 30 6.49 18.77 8.35
N SER A 31 5.86 19.71 7.66
CA SER A 31 5.31 19.51 6.32
C SER A 31 6.42 19.17 5.30
N ALA A 32 7.58 19.79 5.41
CA ALA A 32 8.73 19.54 4.55
C ALA A 32 9.33 18.15 4.80
N VAL A 33 9.44 17.73 6.06
CA VAL A 33 9.91 16.39 6.44
C VAL A 33 8.98 15.31 5.87
N VAL A 34 7.66 15.47 6.03
CA VAL A 34 6.67 14.53 5.50
C VAL A 34 6.76 14.45 3.96
N LYS A 35 6.82 15.59 3.27
CA LYS A 35 6.95 15.62 1.80
C LYS A 35 8.22 14.92 1.32
N LYS A 36 9.36 15.16 1.97
CA LYS A 36 10.63 14.47 1.66
C LYS A 36 10.50 12.96 1.86
N ALA A 37 9.93 12.52 2.98
CA ALA A 37 9.71 11.10 3.25
C ALA A 37 8.82 10.44 2.20
N LEU A 38 7.72 11.10 1.78
CA LEU A 38 6.82 10.58 0.74
C LEU A 38 7.53 10.45 -0.62
N MET A 39 8.36 11.43 -1.01
CA MET A 39 9.18 11.35 -2.23
C MET A 39 10.18 10.20 -2.17
N LEU A 40 10.84 10.02 -1.02
CA LEU A 40 11.78 8.91 -0.82
C LEU A 40 11.08 7.55 -0.93
N ILE A 41 9.91 7.38 -0.30
CA ILE A 41 9.13 6.14 -0.40
C ILE A 41 8.73 5.86 -1.85
N HIS A 42 8.30 6.88 -2.60
CA HIS A 42 7.96 6.73 -4.00
C HIS A 42 9.17 6.32 -4.85
N GLY A 43 10.32 6.97 -4.65
CA GLY A 43 11.58 6.62 -5.32
C GLY A 43 12.06 5.20 -4.99
N LEU A 44 11.94 4.77 -3.73
CA LEU A 44 12.23 3.41 -3.28
C LEU A 44 11.32 2.39 -3.96
N CYS A 45 10.01 2.64 -4.04
CA CYS A 45 9.08 1.75 -4.74
C CYS A 45 9.46 1.57 -6.22
N ILE A 46 9.78 2.67 -6.92
CA ILE A 46 10.22 2.61 -8.32
C ILE A 46 11.51 1.81 -8.45
N THR A 47 12.49 2.08 -7.58
CA THR A 47 13.77 1.38 -7.57
C THR A 47 13.59 -0.11 -7.34
N CYS A 48 12.77 -0.51 -6.35
CA CYS A 48 12.44 -1.90 -6.07
C CYS A 48 11.85 -2.60 -7.29
N VAL A 49 10.89 -1.98 -8.00
CA VAL A 49 10.29 -2.56 -9.21
C VAL A 49 11.33 -2.75 -10.30
N VAL A 50 12.15 -1.72 -10.58
CA VAL A 50 13.17 -1.79 -11.62
C VAL A 50 14.15 -2.92 -11.33
N LEU A 51 14.63 -3.03 -10.09
CA LEU A 51 15.55 -4.07 -9.67
C LEU A 51 14.93 -5.47 -9.75
N VAL A 52 13.69 -5.65 -9.29
CA VAL A 52 12.99 -6.94 -9.36
C VAL A 52 12.73 -7.34 -10.80
N CYS A 53 12.25 -6.42 -11.65
CA CYS A 53 12.04 -6.68 -13.07
C CYS A 53 13.34 -7.05 -13.76
N TRP A 54 14.41 -6.28 -13.53
CA TRP A 54 15.73 -6.57 -14.09
C TRP A 54 16.22 -7.95 -13.65
N TYR A 55 16.19 -8.24 -12.35
CA TYR A 55 16.61 -9.55 -11.83
C TYR A 55 15.76 -10.69 -12.37
N ALA A 56 14.44 -10.51 -12.47
CA ALA A 56 13.51 -11.52 -12.98
C ALA A 56 13.81 -11.84 -14.45
N VAL A 57 14.02 -10.82 -15.29
CA VAL A 57 14.41 -10.99 -16.69
C VAL A 57 15.73 -11.77 -16.79
N GLN A 58 16.73 -11.40 -15.98
CA GLN A 58 18.06 -12.03 -16.04
C GLN A 58 18.08 -13.47 -15.53
N LYS A 59 17.31 -13.79 -14.48
CA LYS A 59 17.36 -15.12 -13.83
C LYS A 59 16.33 -16.11 -14.35
N PHE A 60 15.14 -15.64 -14.68
CA PHE A 60 14.01 -16.50 -15.00
C PHE A 60 13.48 -16.28 -16.42
N GLY A 61 13.77 -15.12 -17.03
CA GLY A 61 13.06 -14.64 -18.19
C GLY A 61 11.64 -14.16 -17.84
N LEU A 62 10.93 -13.64 -18.83
CA LEU A 62 9.52 -13.25 -18.70
C LEU A 62 8.73 -13.83 -19.86
N ASP A 63 8.22 -15.04 -19.66
CA ASP A 63 7.39 -15.72 -20.63
C ASP A 63 6.30 -16.54 -19.94
N TRP A 64 5.27 -16.88 -20.70
CA TRP A 64 4.12 -17.65 -20.21
C TRP A 64 4.03 -19.05 -20.85
N SER A 65 5.14 -19.54 -21.41
CA SER A 65 5.19 -20.79 -22.16
C SER A 65 5.09 -21.99 -21.21
N TYR A 66 4.72 -23.14 -21.77
CA TYR A 66 4.66 -24.39 -21.00
C TYR A 66 6.04 -24.78 -20.47
N LYS A 67 6.12 -25.18 -19.19
CA LYS A 67 7.36 -25.58 -18.50
C LYS A 67 8.48 -24.53 -18.48
N SER A 68 8.16 -23.27 -18.73
CA SER A 68 9.15 -22.21 -18.62
C SER A 68 9.36 -21.75 -17.18
N LYS A 69 10.59 -21.31 -16.89
CA LYS A 69 10.90 -20.57 -15.66
C LYS A 69 10.35 -19.13 -15.68
N GLY A 70 9.98 -18.61 -16.84
CA GLY A 70 9.46 -17.24 -16.99
C GLY A 70 8.18 -16.98 -16.20
N THR A 71 7.34 -18.00 -15.97
CA THR A 71 6.16 -17.88 -15.12
C THR A 71 6.51 -17.63 -13.66
N PHE A 72 7.67 -18.11 -13.18
CA PHE A 72 8.19 -17.74 -11.86
C PHE A 72 8.67 -16.28 -11.83
N GLY A 73 9.28 -15.79 -12.92
CA GLY A 73 9.62 -14.39 -13.07
C GLY A 73 8.38 -13.48 -12.96
N TRP A 74 7.29 -13.84 -13.63
CA TRP A 74 6.01 -13.13 -13.53
C TRP A 74 5.42 -13.13 -12.13
N HIS A 75 5.58 -14.22 -11.36
CA HIS A 75 5.17 -14.24 -9.96
C HIS A 75 5.85 -13.13 -9.15
N ALA A 76 7.18 -13.01 -9.23
CA ALA A 76 7.93 -11.98 -8.51
C ALA A 76 7.52 -10.57 -8.96
N VAL A 77 7.45 -10.32 -10.28
CA VAL A 77 7.08 -9.01 -10.83
C VAL A 77 5.68 -8.59 -10.40
N PHE A 78 4.69 -9.47 -10.54
CA PHE A 78 3.32 -9.15 -10.15
C PHE A 78 3.14 -8.97 -8.65
N MET A 79 3.83 -9.76 -7.82
CA MET A 79 3.81 -9.56 -6.36
C MET A 79 4.41 -8.22 -5.96
N THR A 80 5.50 -7.78 -6.60
CA THR A 80 6.09 -6.46 -6.36
C THR A 80 5.18 -5.33 -6.82
N LEU A 81 4.60 -5.42 -8.03
CA LEU A 81 3.66 -4.40 -8.53
C LEU A 81 2.41 -4.30 -7.64
N GLY A 82 1.90 -5.43 -7.16
CA GLY A 82 0.72 -5.48 -6.29
C GLY A 82 1.00 -4.95 -4.88
N PHE A 83 1.83 -5.66 -4.11
CA PHE A 83 2.02 -5.40 -2.69
C PHE A 83 3.07 -4.34 -2.36
N VAL A 84 4.05 -4.08 -3.24
CA VAL A 84 5.05 -3.04 -2.96
C VAL A 84 4.63 -1.72 -3.59
N VAL A 85 4.18 -1.71 -4.84
CA VAL A 85 3.81 -0.45 -5.50
C VAL A 85 2.38 -0.07 -5.17
N CYS A 86 1.39 -0.80 -5.70
CA CYS A 86 0.00 -0.38 -5.64
C CYS A 86 -0.49 -0.27 -4.20
N TYR A 87 -0.18 -1.25 -3.36
CA TYR A 87 -0.58 -1.26 -1.95
C TYR A 87 0.02 -0.11 -1.15
N VAL A 88 1.35 0.10 -1.21
CA VAL A 88 2.02 1.17 -0.44
C VAL A 88 1.57 2.54 -0.90
N GLN A 89 1.50 2.76 -2.22
CA GLN A 89 0.99 4.03 -2.77
C GLN A 89 -0.45 4.26 -2.33
N SER A 90 -1.29 3.21 -2.33
CA SER A 90 -2.67 3.29 -1.87
C SER A 90 -2.79 3.68 -0.39
N ALA A 91 -2.01 3.05 0.48
CA ALA A 91 -2.00 3.33 1.92
C ALA A 91 -1.59 4.78 2.23
N LEU A 92 -0.78 5.39 1.37
CA LEU A 92 -0.27 6.75 1.54
C LEU A 92 -1.13 7.84 0.89
N ILE A 93 -2.16 7.53 0.09
CA ILE A 93 -3.00 8.52 -0.62
C ILE A 93 -3.52 9.63 0.26
N TYR A 94 -3.97 9.29 1.49
CA TYR A 94 -4.54 10.29 2.39
C TYR A 94 -3.49 11.28 2.92
N ARG A 95 -2.19 10.94 2.82
CA ARG A 95 -1.05 11.80 3.16
C ARG A 95 -0.39 12.46 1.95
N THR A 96 -0.44 11.85 0.77
CA THR A 96 0.17 12.40 -0.46
C THR A 96 -0.75 13.38 -1.18
N LEU A 97 -2.05 13.09 -1.25
CA LEU A 97 -3.04 13.87 -1.99
C LEU A 97 -3.91 14.72 -1.05
N THR A 98 -3.30 15.39 -0.06
CA THR A 98 -4.01 16.21 0.93
C THR A 98 -4.84 17.33 0.29
N ASN A 99 -4.37 17.87 -0.83
CA ASN A 99 -5.04 18.91 -1.61
C ASN A 99 -6.30 18.42 -2.35
N PHE A 100 -6.53 17.11 -2.45
CA PHE A 100 -7.68 16.55 -3.16
C PHE A 100 -8.88 16.37 -2.23
N PRO A 101 -10.12 16.49 -2.77
CA PRO A 101 -11.33 16.19 -2.01
C PRO A 101 -11.29 14.79 -1.40
N HIS A 102 -11.85 14.63 -0.20
CA HIS A 102 -11.89 13.35 0.51
C HIS A 102 -12.53 12.23 -0.33
N LYS A 103 -13.59 12.56 -1.10
CA LYS A 103 -14.23 11.61 -2.02
C LYS A 103 -13.25 11.09 -3.09
N SER A 104 -12.44 11.96 -3.69
CA SER A 104 -11.46 11.58 -4.71
C SER A 104 -10.37 10.68 -4.12
N ARG A 105 -9.78 11.07 -2.98
CA ARG A 105 -8.80 10.23 -2.26
C ARG A 105 -9.31 8.83 -1.98
N LYS A 106 -10.57 8.73 -1.53
CA LYS A 106 -11.21 7.45 -1.25
C LYS A 106 -11.40 6.58 -2.49
N VAL A 107 -11.80 7.17 -3.61
CA VAL A 107 -11.90 6.45 -4.90
C VAL A 107 -10.54 5.95 -5.32
N ILE A 108 -9.52 6.82 -5.33
CA ILE A 108 -8.15 6.44 -5.75
C ILE A 108 -7.60 5.32 -4.85
N HIS A 109 -7.82 5.40 -3.53
CA HIS A 109 -7.39 4.38 -2.56
C HIS A 109 -8.04 3.03 -2.85
N MET A 110 -9.35 3.02 -3.07
CA MET A 110 -10.04 1.80 -3.44
C MET A 110 -9.56 1.23 -4.77
N THR A 111 -9.38 2.06 -5.79
CA THR A 111 -8.98 1.60 -7.12
C THR A 111 -7.55 1.07 -7.12
N LEU A 112 -6.63 1.68 -6.37
CA LEU A 112 -5.26 1.16 -6.25
C LEU A 112 -5.22 -0.16 -5.49
N HIS A 113 -6.02 -0.35 -4.43
CA HIS A 113 -6.12 -1.67 -3.80
C HIS A 113 -6.77 -2.72 -4.72
N ALA A 114 -7.74 -2.33 -5.55
CA ALA A 114 -8.31 -3.22 -6.56
C ALA A 114 -7.25 -3.66 -7.59
N LEU A 115 -6.43 -2.71 -8.06
CA LEU A 115 -5.32 -2.98 -8.96
C LEU A 115 -4.24 -3.85 -8.31
N ALA A 116 -3.94 -3.61 -7.03
CA ALA A 116 -3.05 -4.45 -6.24
C ALA A 116 -3.56 -5.89 -6.19
N LEU A 117 -4.85 -6.09 -5.93
CA LEU A 117 -5.47 -7.41 -5.91
C LEU A 117 -5.39 -8.11 -7.28
N ALA A 118 -5.64 -7.38 -8.37
CA ALA A 118 -5.52 -7.95 -9.72
C ALA A 118 -4.10 -8.44 -10.01
N PHE A 119 -3.08 -7.65 -9.66
CA PHE A 119 -1.68 -8.07 -9.81
C PHE A 119 -1.35 -9.28 -8.93
N VAL A 120 -1.73 -9.27 -7.65
CA VAL A 120 -1.48 -10.38 -6.72
C VAL A 120 -2.13 -11.68 -7.22
N VAL A 121 -3.36 -11.62 -7.72
CA VAL A 121 -4.03 -12.78 -8.34
C VAL A 121 -3.24 -13.26 -9.56
N GLY A 122 -2.80 -12.35 -10.44
CA GLY A 122 -1.92 -12.68 -11.57
C GLY A 122 -0.62 -13.37 -11.14
N GLY A 123 0.02 -12.88 -10.08
CA GLY A 123 1.23 -13.48 -9.50
C GLY A 123 0.98 -14.87 -8.90
N LEU A 124 -0.17 -15.09 -8.26
CA LEU A 124 -0.56 -16.43 -7.77
C LEU A 124 -0.82 -17.39 -8.93
N LEU A 125 -1.54 -16.96 -9.97
CA LEU A 125 -1.77 -17.76 -11.18
C LEU A 125 -0.43 -18.18 -11.82
N ALA A 126 0.54 -17.27 -11.86
CA ALA A 126 1.86 -17.53 -12.41
C ALA A 126 2.63 -18.62 -11.62
N ILE A 127 2.64 -18.55 -10.28
CA ILE A 127 3.35 -19.55 -9.45
C ILE A 127 2.62 -20.90 -9.41
N PHE A 128 1.29 -20.91 -9.40
CA PHE A 128 0.52 -22.16 -9.49
C PHE A 128 0.74 -22.84 -10.84
N LYS A 129 0.77 -22.08 -11.94
CA LYS A 129 1.15 -22.61 -13.26
C LYS A 129 2.57 -23.18 -13.26
N PHE A 130 3.54 -22.45 -12.71
CA PHE A 130 4.93 -22.90 -12.63
C PHE A 130 5.07 -24.24 -11.89
N HIS A 131 4.46 -24.38 -10.72
CA HIS A 131 4.47 -25.63 -9.97
C HIS A 131 3.75 -26.76 -10.72
N LYS A 132 2.59 -26.47 -11.34
CA LYS A 132 1.83 -27.45 -12.10
C LYS A 132 2.61 -27.98 -13.30
N ASP A 133 3.19 -27.10 -14.10
CA ASP A 133 3.92 -27.49 -15.31
C ASP A 133 5.17 -28.33 -15.00
N LEU A 134 5.81 -28.07 -13.86
CA LEU A 134 7.01 -28.78 -13.40
C LEU A 134 6.74 -29.92 -12.42
N ASN A 135 5.48 -30.24 -12.11
CA ASN A 135 5.08 -31.24 -11.11
C ASN A 135 5.72 -31.03 -9.72
N ILE A 136 5.85 -29.77 -9.31
CA ILE A 136 6.33 -29.40 -7.98
C ILE A 136 5.11 -29.35 -7.04
N PRO A 137 5.17 -29.95 -5.84
CA PRO A 137 4.11 -29.82 -4.85
C PRO A 137 3.77 -28.35 -4.55
N HIS A 138 2.49 -28.05 -4.37
CA HIS A 138 2.07 -26.70 -3.95
C HIS A 138 2.23 -26.53 -2.44
N LEU A 139 2.39 -25.27 -2.01
CA LEU A 139 2.28 -24.82 -0.61
C LEU A 139 3.13 -25.60 0.41
N PHE A 140 4.34 -26.02 0.07
CA PHE A 140 5.20 -26.76 1.01
C PHE A 140 6.19 -25.87 1.78
N SER A 141 6.38 -24.61 1.36
CA SER A 141 7.35 -23.70 1.97
C SER A 141 6.68 -22.71 2.93
N LEU A 142 7.40 -22.28 3.96
CA LEU A 142 6.92 -21.22 4.87
C LEU A 142 6.57 -19.92 4.11
N HIS A 143 7.34 -19.59 3.07
CA HIS A 143 7.03 -18.45 2.20
C HIS A 143 5.63 -18.55 1.60
N SER A 144 5.27 -19.72 1.07
CA SER A 144 3.96 -19.94 0.47
C SER A 144 2.81 -19.91 1.48
N TRP A 145 3.04 -20.37 2.71
CA TRP A 145 2.04 -20.29 3.79
C TRP A 145 1.79 -18.84 4.19
N MET A 146 2.85 -18.09 4.49
CA MET A 146 2.73 -16.67 4.83
C MET A 146 2.09 -15.90 3.67
N GLY A 147 2.52 -16.16 2.43
CA GLY A 147 1.98 -15.51 1.24
C GLY A 147 0.48 -15.71 1.09
N ILE A 148 -0.03 -16.94 1.19
CA ILE A 148 -1.48 -17.20 1.09
C ILE A 148 -2.25 -16.58 2.26
N ILE A 149 -1.71 -16.60 3.48
CA ILE A 149 -2.32 -15.92 4.63
C ILE A 149 -2.42 -14.41 4.36
N THR A 150 -1.34 -13.76 3.90
CA THR A 150 -1.33 -12.34 3.54
C THR A 150 -2.36 -12.02 2.46
N VAL A 151 -2.44 -12.82 1.39
CA VAL A 151 -3.43 -12.60 0.32
C VAL A 151 -4.86 -12.76 0.84
N ALA A 152 -5.12 -13.77 1.67
CA ALA A 152 -6.43 -13.98 2.27
C ALA A 152 -6.84 -12.79 3.17
N LEU A 153 -5.93 -12.34 4.05
CA LEU A 153 -6.16 -11.16 4.90
C LEU A 153 -6.39 -9.92 4.06
N PHE A 154 -5.63 -9.71 2.99
CA PHE A 154 -5.80 -8.58 2.09
C PHE A 154 -7.18 -8.57 1.41
N ILE A 155 -7.66 -9.73 0.94
CA ILE A 155 -9.00 -9.86 0.34
C ILE A 155 -10.10 -9.57 1.36
N VAL A 156 -10.01 -10.17 2.55
CA VAL A 156 -10.97 -9.93 3.65
C VAL A 156 -11.01 -8.43 3.99
N GLN A 157 -9.84 -7.82 4.11
CA GLN A 157 -9.71 -6.41 4.41
C GLN A 157 -10.32 -5.53 3.32
N TYR A 158 -10.05 -5.83 2.05
CA TYR A 158 -10.59 -5.08 0.92
C TYR A 158 -12.13 -5.18 0.85
N ILE A 159 -12.69 -6.37 1.00
CA ILE A 159 -14.14 -6.61 0.96
C ILE A 159 -14.82 -5.92 2.16
N ALA A 160 -14.30 -6.09 3.37
CA ALA A 160 -14.85 -5.47 4.57
C ALA A 160 -14.81 -3.94 4.49
N ALA A 161 -13.69 -3.36 4.08
CA ALA A 161 -13.56 -1.93 3.88
C ALA A 161 -14.48 -1.41 2.76
N PHE A 162 -14.63 -2.15 1.67
CA PHE A 162 -15.56 -1.80 0.60
C PHE A 162 -17.01 -1.79 1.11
N ALA A 163 -17.42 -2.82 1.86
CA ALA A 163 -18.77 -2.90 2.41
C ALA A 163 -19.07 -1.77 3.41
N VAL A 164 -18.15 -1.49 4.33
CA VAL A 164 -18.32 -0.50 5.40
C VAL A 164 -18.20 0.93 4.90
N PHE A 165 -17.23 1.21 4.03
CA PHE A 165 -16.90 2.58 3.65
C PHE A 165 -17.52 3.00 2.32
N TRP A 166 -17.69 2.15 1.30
CA TRP A 166 -18.03 2.62 -0.06
C TRP A 166 -19.38 3.35 -0.15
N LYS A 167 -20.45 2.72 0.33
CA LYS A 167 -21.80 3.31 0.35
C LYS A 167 -22.23 3.59 1.79
N PRO A 168 -23.09 4.60 2.03
CA PRO A 168 -23.59 4.94 3.37
C PRO A 168 -24.63 3.92 3.88
N ARG A 169 -24.37 2.62 3.71
CA ARG A 169 -25.23 1.55 4.23
C ARG A 169 -25.11 1.38 5.73
N PHE A 170 -23.94 1.70 6.28
CA PHE A 170 -23.67 1.62 7.71
C PHE A 170 -23.69 2.99 8.36
N SER A 171 -24.23 3.04 9.59
CA SER A 171 -24.32 4.25 10.40
C SER A 171 -22.92 4.79 10.75
N TYR A 172 -22.84 6.07 11.10
CA TYR A 172 -21.59 6.71 11.49
C TYR A 172 -20.86 5.99 12.64
N PRO A 173 -21.53 5.54 13.73
CA PRO A 173 -20.87 4.84 14.83
C PRO A 173 -20.15 3.55 14.39
N VAL A 174 -20.77 2.76 13.50
CA VAL A 174 -20.18 1.52 12.97
C VAL A 174 -18.91 1.81 12.17
N ARG A 175 -18.96 2.84 11.31
CA ARG A 175 -17.81 3.25 10.51
C ARG A 175 -16.68 3.81 11.37
N ALA A 176 -17.00 4.54 12.42
CA ALA A 176 -16.03 5.07 13.38
C ALA A 176 -15.35 3.94 14.17
N ALA A 177 -16.11 2.92 14.59
CA ALA A 177 -15.57 1.75 15.29
C ALA A 177 -14.69 0.86 14.38
N PHE A 178 -15.03 0.74 13.09
CA PHE A 178 -14.28 -0.08 12.14
C PHE A 178 -13.00 0.58 11.64
N LEU A 179 -12.95 1.92 11.58
CA LEU A 179 -11.79 2.67 11.10
C LEU A 179 -10.46 2.30 11.78
N PRO A 180 -10.34 2.25 13.13
CA PRO A 180 -9.08 1.87 13.78
C PRO A 180 -8.70 0.39 13.58
N VAL A 181 -9.67 -0.48 13.30
CA VAL A 181 -9.39 -1.87 12.93
C VAL A 181 -8.81 -1.88 11.52
N HIS A 182 -9.46 -1.21 10.58
CA HIS A 182 -9.03 -1.11 9.18
C HIS A 182 -7.62 -0.52 9.03
N THR A 183 -7.32 0.57 9.73
CA THR A 183 -6.00 1.21 9.63
C THR A 183 -4.89 0.37 10.26
N ARG A 184 -5.13 -0.24 11.44
CA ARG A 184 -4.12 -1.08 12.10
C ARG A 184 -3.85 -2.36 11.33
N THR A 185 -4.89 -3.08 10.95
CA THR A 185 -4.77 -4.33 10.18
C THR A 185 -4.30 -4.12 8.74
N GLY A 186 -4.40 -2.90 8.20
CA GLY A 186 -3.77 -2.55 6.92
C GLY A 186 -2.27 -2.26 7.01
N ILE A 187 -1.72 -2.07 8.22
CA ILE A 187 -0.28 -1.85 8.43
C ILE A 187 0.43 -3.17 8.78
N ILE A 188 -0.26 -4.06 9.51
CA ILE A 188 0.19 -5.42 9.85
C ILE A 188 0.16 -6.30 8.60
#